data_AF-A0A427AB65-F1
#
_entry.id   AF-A0A427AB65-F1
#
_cell.length_a   1.000
_cell.length_b   1.000
_cell.length_c   1.000
_cell.angle_alpha   90.00
_cell.angle_beta   90.00
_cell.angle_gamma   90.00
#
_symmetry.space_group_name_H-M   'P 1'
#
loop_
_entity.id
_entity.type
_entity.pdbx_description
1 polymer ?
#
loop_
_entity_poly.entity_id
_entity_poly.type
_entity_poly.pdbx_seq_one_letter_code
_entity_poly.pdbx_strand_id
1 'polypeptide(L)'
;MNERLDEVQKEVTKSKEEAGENLKHKSPFAPEIQDKPVPTNFGLSILESYDGSSDPTEHVAAFRAQMTLYDSSDALMCRVFPTTLMGPARMWYSRLKPTSIISFDQLVKELEQNFLANARPKPTAASLLGIAQGREEPLT
;
A
#
# COMPACT_ATOMS: atom_id res chain seq x y z
N MET A 1 -1.67 -30.36 37.53
CA MET A 1 -1.59 -30.39 36.04
C MET A 1 -2.02 -29.06 35.41
N ASN A 2 -2.18 -27.96 36.15
CA ASN A 2 -2.69 -26.68 35.63
C ASN A 2 -1.63 -25.58 35.52
N GLU A 3 -0.56 -25.66 36.30
CA GLU A 3 0.48 -24.61 36.37
C GLU A 3 1.20 -24.37 35.03
N ARG A 4 1.40 -25.44 34.24
CA ARG A 4 1.98 -25.35 32.90
C ARG A 4 1.06 -24.69 31.88
N LEU A 5 -0.25 -24.71 32.09
CA LEU A 5 -1.22 -24.12 31.16
C LEU A 5 -1.31 -22.61 31.37
N ASP A 6 -1.25 -22.16 32.63
CA ASP A 6 -1.23 -20.73 32.98
C ASP A 6 0.07 -20.04 32.51
N GLU A 7 1.21 -20.74 32.58
CA GLU A 7 2.50 -20.23 32.11
C GLU A 7 2.56 -20.09 30.59
N VAL A 8 1.97 -21.06 29.85
CA VAL A 8 1.81 -20.99 28.39
C VAL A 8 0.88 -19.86 27.97
N GLN A 9 -0.21 -19.62 28.70
CA GLN A 9 -1.13 -18.49 28.43
C GLN A 9 -0.43 -17.14 28.65
N LYS A 10 0.37 -17.02 29.72
CA LYS A 10 1.12 -15.80 30.06
C LYS A 10 2.21 -15.48 29.05
N GLU A 11 2.93 -16.49 28.56
CA GLU A 11 3.94 -16.34 27.49
C GLU A 11 3.28 -15.97 26.15
N VAL A 12 2.11 -16.54 25.83
CA VAL A 12 1.35 -16.19 24.61
C VAL A 12 0.82 -14.76 24.67
N THR A 13 0.32 -14.30 25.81
CA THR A 13 -0.14 -12.90 25.98
C THR A 13 1.01 -11.91 25.90
N LYS A 14 2.15 -12.23 26.54
CA LYS A 14 3.36 -11.41 26.48
C LYS A 14 3.93 -11.31 25.07
N SER A 15 4.00 -12.44 24.35
CA SER A 15 4.46 -12.47 22.95
C SER A 15 3.56 -11.67 22.00
N LYS A 16 2.25 -11.62 22.28
CA LYS A 16 1.26 -10.87 21.49
C LYS A 16 1.29 -9.36 21.78
N GLU A 17 1.55 -8.96 23.02
CA GLU A 17 1.80 -7.56 23.40
C GLU A 17 3.14 -7.07 22.85
N GLU A 18 4.23 -7.82 23.01
CA GLU A 18 5.54 -7.46 22.48
C GLU A 18 5.53 -7.40 20.94
N ALA A 19 4.80 -8.30 20.24
CA ALA A 19 4.61 -8.20 18.80
C ALA A 19 3.73 -7.00 18.41
N GLY A 20 2.68 -6.70 19.18
CA GLY A 20 1.83 -5.52 18.97
C GLY A 20 2.58 -4.20 19.15
N GLU A 21 3.45 -4.11 20.15
CA GLU A 21 4.31 -2.95 20.43
C GLU A 21 5.46 -2.82 19.41
N ASN A 22 6.07 -3.94 18.99
CA ASN A 22 7.10 -3.94 17.94
C ASN A 22 6.54 -3.53 16.56
N LEU A 23 5.29 -3.92 16.25
CA LEU A 23 4.57 -3.47 15.06
C LEU A 23 4.21 -1.98 15.13
N LYS A 24 3.84 -1.47 16.30
CA LYS A 24 3.61 -0.02 16.51
C LYS A 24 4.88 0.80 16.24
N HIS A 25 6.04 0.32 16.70
CA HIS A 25 7.33 1.03 16.51
C HIS A 25 7.86 0.98 15.07
N LYS A 26 7.36 0.05 14.24
CA LYS A 26 7.74 -0.12 12.83
C LYS A 26 6.69 0.41 11.84
N SER A 27 5.53 0.83 12.34
CA SER A 27 4.47 1.37 11.50
C SER A 27 4.91 2.70 10.86
N PRO A 28 4.66 2.91 9.56
CA PRO A 28 4.92 4.20 8.92
C PRO A 28 3.92 5.29 9.35
N PHE A 29 2.82 4.92 10.02
CA PHE A 29 1.79 5.86 10.46
C PHE A 29 2.16 6.60 11.74
N ALA A 30 1.79 7.88 11.81
CA ALA A 30 1.83 8.66 13.03
C ALA A 30 0.86 8.11 14.11
N PRO A 31 1.12 8.34 15.41
CA PRO A 31 0.32 7.81 16.51
C PRO A 31 -1.19 8.10 16.39
N GLU A 32 -1.54 9.29 15.89
CA GLU A 32 -2.92 9.76 15.71
C GLU A 32 -3.75 8.89 14.76
N ILE A 33 -3.08 8.19 13.84
CA ILE A 33 -3.68 7.20 12.94
C ILE A 33 -3.74 5.83 13.61
N GLN A 34 -2.69 5.45 14.34
CA GLN A 34 -2.57 4.13 14.97
C GLN A 34 -3.61 3.92 16.08
N ASP A 35 -3.91 4.98 16.84
CA ASP A 35 -4.79 4.92 18.00
C ASP A 35 -6.27 4.84 17.65
N LYS A 36 -6.64 5.06 16.37
CA LYS A 36 -8.04 4.92 15.95
C LYS A 36 -8.42 3.46 15.74
N PRO A 37 -9.54 2.99 16.32
CA PRO A 37 -10.00 1.61 16.14
C PRO A 37 -10.41 1.37 14.69
N VAL A 38 -9.96 0.23 14.13
CA VAL A 38 -10.40 -0.25 12.82
C VAL A 38 -11.58 -1.21 13.04
N PRO A 39 -12.74 -1.01 12.40
CA PRO A 39 -13.86 -1.93 12.51
C PRO A 39 -13.46 -3.35 12.09
N THR A 40 -13.77 -4.34 12.93
CA THR A 40 -13.33 -5.75 12.77
C THR A 40 -13.91 -6.46 11.54
N ASN A 41 -14.96 -5.91 10.92
CA ASN A 41 -15.64 -6.47 9.74
C ASN A 41 -15.42 -5.66 8.46
N PHE A 42 -14.34 -4.87 8.39
CA PHE A 42 -14.03 -4.08 7.20
C PHE A 42 -13.48 -4.97 6.08
N GLY A 43 -14.39 -5.57 5.31
CA GLY A 43 -14.04 -6.41 4.16
C GLY A 43 -13.85 -5.57 2.91
N LEU A 44 -12.61 -5.35 2.47
CA LEU A 44 -12.33 -4.83 1.14
C LEU A 44 -12.44 -5.90 0.04
N SER A 45 -13.39 -6.83 0.15
CA SER A 45 -13.49 -7.99 -0.75
C SER A 45 -13.73 -7.64 -2.21
N ILE A 46 -14.02 -6.37 -2.52
CA ILE A 46 -14.38 -5.87 -3.85
C ILE A 46 -13.16 -5.30 -4.60
N LEU A 47 -12.11 -4.84 -3.90
CA LEU A 47 -11.00 -4.16 -4.56
C LEU A 47 -9.93 -5.16 -4.99
N GLU A 48 -9.54 -5.11 -6.27
CA GLU A 48 -8.40 -5.87 -6.75
C GLU A 48 -7.12 -5.43 -6.04
N SER A 49 -6.24 -6.39 -5.76
CA SER A 49 -4.96 -6.08 -5.12
C SER A 49 -4.02 -5.37 -6.10
N TYR A 50 -3.37 -4.30 -5.64
CA TYR A 50 -2.39 -3.55 -6.42
C TYR A 50 -0.98 -4.12 -6.24
N ASP A 51 -0.37 -4.55 -7.33
CA ASP A 51 1.00 -5.08 -7.34
C ASP A 51 2.07 -4.06 -7.76
N GLY A 52 1.67 -2.87 -8.21
CA GLY A 52 2.57 -1.83 -8.72
C GLY A 52 2.74 -1.79 -10.25
N SER A 53 2.02 -2.62 -11.00
CA SER A 53 2.16 -2.71 -12.46
C SER A 53 1.15 -1.85 -13.25
N SER A 54 0.00 -1.53 -12.66
CA SER A 54 -1.02 -0.65 -13.24
C SER A 54 -0.87 0.80 -12.77
N ASP A 55 -1.68 1.70 -13.33
CA ASP A 55 -1.71 3.11 -12.93
C ASP A 55 -2.09 3.24 -11.44
N PRO A 56 -1.19 3.77 -10.57
CA PRO A 56 -1.50 3.95 -9.15
C PRO A 56 -2.69 4.90 -8.93
N THR A 57 -2.93 5.85 -9.84
CA THR A 57 -4.03 6.83 -9.74
C THR A 57 -5.38 6.15 -9.84
N GLU A 58 -5.51 5.17 -10.74
CA GLU A 58 -6.74 4.39 -10.92
C GLU A 58 -7.07 3.55 -9.69
N HIS A 59 -6.05 2.89 -9.11
CA HIS A 59 -6.20 2.12 -7.87
C HIS A 59 -6.62 3.02 -6.69
N VAL A 60 -6.00 4.19 -6.55
CA VAL A 60 -6.35 5.16 -5.50
C VAL A 60 -7.77 5.68 -5.67
N ALA A 61 -8.21 5.95 -6.90
CA ALA A 61 -9.57 6.40 -7.18
C ALA A 61 -10.61 5.33 -6.82
N ALA A 62 -10.37 4.07 -7.22
CA ALA A 62 -11.24 2.95 -6.88
C ALA A 62 -11.30 2.72 -5.36
N PHE A 63 -10.16 2.79 -4.68
CA PHE A 63 -10.09 2.70 -3.22
C PHE A 63 -10.90 3.81 -2.54
N ARG A 64 -10.73 5.09 -2.95
CA ARG A 64 -11.48 6.23 -2.40
C ARG A 64 -12.99 6.04 -2.57
N ALA A 65 -13.43 5.66 -3.76
CA ALA A 65 -14.85 5.42 -4.04
C ALA A 65 -15.43 4.36 -3.10
N GLN A 66 -14.69 3.28 -2.84
CA GLN A 66 -15.10 2.25 -1.89
C GLN A 66 -15.12 2.76 -0.45
N MET A 67 -14.13 3.54 -0.02
CA MET A 67 -14.08 4.09 1.33
C MET A 67 -15.19 5.11 1.62
N THR A 68 -15.67 5.82 0.59
CA THR A 68 -16.86 6.70 0.69
C THR A 68 -18.11 5.93 1.10
N LEU A 69 -18.27 4.66 0.69
CA LEU A 69 -19.42 3.84 1.08
C LEU A 69 -19.50 3.56 2.59
N TYR A 70 -18.36 3.66 3.27
CA TYR A 70 -18.23 3.37 4.69
C TYR A 70 -18.05 4.62 5.56
N ASP A 71 -18.25 5.83 5.00
CA ASP A 71 -18.01 7.12 5.68
C ASP A 71 -16.66 7.14 6.42
N SER A 72 -15.62 6.67 5.74
CA SER A 72 -14.35 6.35 6.37
C SER A 72 -13.51 7.59 6.67
N SER A 73 -12.96 7.65 7.87
CA SER A 73 -11.97 8.68 8.22
C SER A 73 -10.63 8.49 7.49
N ASP A 74 -9.87 9.57 7.35
CA ASP A 74 -8.51 9.55 6.77
C ASP A 74 -7.59 8.52 7.41
N ALA A 75 -7.61 8.44 8.75
CA ALA A 75 -6.85 7.44 9.49
C ALA A 75 -7.27 6.00 9.13
N LEU A 76 -8.56 5.76 8.92
CA LEU A 76 -9.04 4.44 8.51
C LEU A 76 -8.56 4.12 7.10
N MET A 77 -8.61 5.08 6.16
CA MET A 77 -8.07 4.95 4.81
C MET A 77 -6.58 4.56 4.85
N CYS A 78 -5.77 5.26 5.65
CA CYS A 78 -4.37 4.91 5.88
C CYS A 78 -4.19 3.48 6.38
N ARG A 79 -4.94 3.05 7.40
CA ARG A 79 -4.77 1.70 7.97
C ARG A 79 -5.23 0.58 7.04
N VAL A 80 -6.19 0.87 6.17
CA VAL A 80 -6.86 -0.11 5.32
C VAL A 80 -6.17 -0.24 3.96
N PHE A 81 -5.67 0.86 3.37
CA PHE A 81 -5.01 0.85 2.07
C PHE A 81 -3.86 -0.18 1.90
N PRO A 82 -2.95 -0.36 2.89
CA PRO A 82 -1.85 -1.32 2.78
C PRO A 82 -2.29 -2.77 2.59
N THR A 83 -3.52 -3.10 3.03
CA THR A 83 -4.10 -4.45 2.84
C THR A 83 -4.40 -4.76 1.38
N THR A 84 -4.56 -3.73 0.56
CA THR A 84 -4.79 -3.85 -0.90
C THR A 84 -3.49 -4.04 -1.68
N LEU A 85 -2.34 -3.87 -1.03
CA LEU A 85 -1.04 -3.97 -1.70
C LEU A 85 -0.52 -5.41 -1.71
N MET A 86 0.02 -5.81 -2.86
CA MET A 86 0.69 -7.10 -3.07
C MET A 86 2.06 -6.90 -3.74
N GLY A 87 2.90 -7.94 -3.75
CA GLY A 87 4.10 -7.98 -4.59
C GLY A 87 5.05 -6.80 -4.38
N PRO A 88 5.56 -6.19 -5.46
CA PRO A 88 6.43 -5.01 -5.39
C PRO A 88 5.84 -3.85 -4.58
N ALA A 89 4.54 -3.55 -4.71
CA ALA A 89 3.89 -2.49 -3.95
C ALA A 89 3.89 -2.76 -2.44
N ARG A 90 3.63 -3.99 -2.00
CA ARG A 90 3.74 -4.36 -0.57
C ARG A 90 5.18 -4.25 -0.05
N MET A 91 6.15 -4.65 -0.86
CA MET A 91 7.57 -4.55 -0.49
C MET A 91 8.07 -3.11 -0.44
N TRP A 92 7.54 -2.24 -1.29
CA TRP A 92 7.79 -0.81 -1.20
C TRP A 92 7.23 -0.23 0.11
N TYR A 93 5.97 -0.55 0.44
CA TYR A 93 5.31 -0.07 1.64
C TYR A 93 6.09 -0.42 2.92
N SER A 94 6.67 -1.63 3.01
CA SER A 94 7.46 -2.05 4.18
C SER A 94 8.80 -1.30 4.34
N ARG A 95 9.22 -0.53 3.33
CA ARG A 95 10.44 0.30 3.35
C ARG A 95 10.16 1.76 3.69
N LEU A 96 8.90 2.15 3.84
CA LEU A 96 8.54 3.49 4.26
C LEU A 96 9.15 3.79 5.64
N LYS A 97 9.59 5.04 5.82
CA LYS A 97 10.16 5.47 7.08
C LYS A 97 9.09 5.38 8.18
N PRO A 98 9.42 4.86 9.38
CA PRO A 98 8.50 4.90 10.51
C PRO A 98 8.01 6.32 10.79
N THR A 99 6.75 6.44 11.20
CA THR A 99 6.08 7.70 11.57
C THR A 99 6.13 8.84 10.54
N SER A 100 6.38 8.53 9.26
CA SER A 100 6.48 9.56 8.21
C SER A 100 5.14 9.91 7.56
N ILE A 101 4.14 9.04 7.64
CA ILE A 101 2.84 9.22 7.00
C ILE A 101 1.84 9.77 8.01
N ILE A 102 1.40 11.01 7.80
CA ILE A 102 0.44 11.72 8.67
C ILE A 102 -0.96 11.84 8.06
N SER A 103 -1.14 11.51 6.79
CA SER A 103 -2.44 11.52 6.11
C SER A 103 -2.50 10.56 4.92
N PHE A 104 -3.72 10.26 4.45
CA PHE A 104 -3.90 9.39 3.28
C PHE A 104 -3.37 10.06 2.00
N ASP A 105 -3.57 11.37 1.85
CA ASP A 105 -3.02 12.12 0.71
C ASP A 105 -1.49 12.05 0.64
N GLN A 106 -0.81 12.05 1.79
CA GLN A 106 0.63 11.87 1.81
C GLN A 106 1.04 10.46 1.39
N LEU A 107 0.31 9.43 1.85
CA LEU A 107 0.55 8.05 1.43
C LEU A 107 0.39 7.87 -0.10
N VAL A 108 -0.65 8.47 -0.67
CA VAL A 108 -0.92 8.48 -2.11
C VAL A 108 0.23 9.16 -2.86
N LYS A 109 0.70 10.31 -2.39
CA LYS A 109 1.81 11.03 -3.02
C LYS A 109 3.09 10.17 -3.07
N GLU A 110 3.43 9.48 -1.99
CA GLU A 110 4.61 8.60 -1.94
C GLU A 110 4.47 7.38 -2.87
N LEU A 111 3.24 6.84 -2.99
CA LEU A 111 2.91 5.74 -3.89
C LEU A 111 3.08 6.17 -5.35
N GLU A 112 2.45 7.28 -5.75
CA GLU A 112 2.55 7.82 -7.10
C GLU A 112 4.00 8.13 -7.46
N GLN A 113 4.76 8.75 -6.56
CA GLN A 113 6.19 9.01 -6.80
C GLN A 113 7.01 7.74 -7.07
N ASN A 114 6.64 6.59 -6.48
CA ASN A 114 7.33 5.32 -6.71
C ASN A 114 6.84 4.57 -7.96
N PHE A 115 5.55 4.60 -8.26
CA PHE A 115 4.95 3.72 -9.27
C PHE A 115 4.49 4.43 -10.55
N LEU A 116 4.30 5.74 -10.54
CA LEU A 116 3.90 6.49 -11.74
C LEU A 116 4.97 6.43 -12.84
N ALA A 117 6.25 6.33 -12.46
CA ALA A 117 7.35 6.13 -13.41
C ALA A 117 7.35 4.73 -14.07
N ASN A 118 6.76 3.73 -13.38
CA ASN A 118 6.64 2.34 -13.84
C ASN A 118 5.35 2.10 -14.63
N ALA A 119 4.35 2.95 -14.48
CA ALA A 119 3.08 2.92 -15.23
C ALA A 119 3.22 3.29 -16.72
N ARG A 120 4.45 3.55 -17.21
CA ARG A 120 4.67 3.81 -18.64
C ARG A 120 4.23 2.59 -19.46
N PRO A 121 3.44 2.78 -20.52
CA PRO A 121 3.06 1.70 -21.41
C PRO A 121 4.33 0.98 -21.89
N LYS A 122 4.35 -0.36 -21.78
CA LYS A 122 5.41 -1.16 -22.39
C LYS A 122 5.54 -0.74 -23.85
N PRO A 123 6.73 -0.37 -24.34
CA PRO A 123 6.90 0.00 -25.74
C PRO A 123 6.46 -1.19 -26.59
N THR A 124 5.37 -0.99 -27.35
CA THR A 124 4.92 -1.95 -28.34
C THR A 124 5.87 -1.90 -29.55
N ALA A 125 5.95 -3.00 -30.30
CA ALA A 125 6.79 -3.06 -31.49
C ALA A 125 6.49 -1.93 -32.50
N ALA A 126 5.26 -1.42 -32.52
CA ALA A 126 4.86 -0.25 -33.31
C ALA A 126 5.62 1.03 -32.95
N SER A 127 5.89 1.26 -31.65
CA SER A 127 6.66 2.41 -31.18
C SER A 127 8.15 2.31 -31.52
N LEU A 128 8.67 1.09 -31.70
CA LEU A 128 10.06 0.85 -32.13
C LEU A 128 10.23 1.04 -33.65
N LEU A 129 9.21 0.68 -34.44
CA LEU A 129 9.23 0.82 -35.90
C LEU A 129 9.21 2.28 -36.36
N GLY A 130 8.59 3.19 -35.61
CA GLY A 130 8.54 4.62 -35.95
C GLY A 130 9.89 5.36 -35.83
N ILE A 131 10.85 4.82 -35.07
CA ILE A 131 12.17 5.46 -34.86
C ILE A 131 13.17 5.05 -35.95
N ALA A 132 12.99 3.87 -36.56
CA ALA A 132 13.87 3.40 -37.65
C ALA A 132 13.52 3.98 -39.03
N GLN A 133 12.42 4.73 -39.15
CA GLN A 133 11.89 5.19 -40.44
C GLN A 133 12.04 6.71 -40.65
N GLY A 134 13.11 7.29 -40.10
CA GLY A 134 13.38 8.73 -40.15
C GLY A 134 14.76 9.08 -40.72
N ARG A 135 14.87 9.01 -42.06
CA ARG A 135 15.63 9.86 -43.01
C ARG A 135 16.25 9.04 -44.13
N GLU A 136 15.47 8.86 -45.20
CA GLU A 136 16.04 8.87 -46.53
C GLU A 136 16.38 10.34 -46.86
N GLU A 137 17.66 10.69 -46.87
CA GLU A 137 18.10 11.88 -47.62
C GLU A 137 18.45 11.43 -49.05
N PRO A 138 17.95 12.12 -50.09
CA PRO A 138 18.19 11.72 -51.48
C PRO A 138 19.65 11.93 -51.88
N LEU A 139 20.16 11.00 -52.69
CA LEU A 139 21.41 11.18 -53.42
C LEU A 139 21.20 12.27 -54.48
N THR A 140 21.72 13.47 -54.23
CA THR A 140 21.99 14.48 -55.27
C THR A 140 23.37 15.05 -55.06
#